data_AF-A0A9D6GFS3-F1
#
_entry.id   AF-A0A9D6GFS3-F1
#
_cell.length_a   1.000
_cell.length_b   1.000
_cell.length_c   1.000
_cell.angle_alpha   90.00
_cell.angle_beta   90.00
_cell.angle_gamma   90.00
#
_symmetry.space_group_name_H-M   'P 1'
#
loop_
_entity.id
_entity.type
_entity.pdbx_description
1 polymer ?
#
loop_
_entity_poly.entity_id
_entity_poly.type
_entity_poly.pdbx_seq_one_letter_code
_entity_poly.pdbx_strand_id
1 'polypeptide(L)'
;MKRHTHIIYVPGLGDRYDPLRRACLWLWRLYGVRVTMVPMQWTRDEEYVDKRMRVEKMLAEVVSERVVLVGESAGGSMALSVYATHTNVVAGAMTLCGKNTRSDNVAPRIYARNPAFRESMLQAESSVRALSKVQRGKFVSVVPLYDPTVPVQQTLIPDCQKMTLLAVGHLLSILAMLTIYGPLVTRRAKKL
;
A
#
# COMPACT_ATOMS: atom_id res chain seq x y z
N MET A 1 7.18 -0.39 27.46
CA MET A 1 7.04 -1.58 26.58
C MET A 1 7.27 -1.17 25.13
N LYS A 2 8.11 -1.87 24.36
CA LYS A 2 8.24 -1.61 22.90
C LYS A 2 6.96 -2.10 22.22
N ARG A 3 6.17 -1.19 21.62
CA ARG A 3 5.04 -1.58 20.77
C ARG A 3 5.58 -2.32 19.55
N HIS A 4 5.16 -3.56 19.34
CA HIS A 4 5.46 -4.28 18.11
C HIS A 4 4.87 -3.53 16.91
N THR A 5 5.59 -3.48 15.80
CA THR A 5 5.08 -2.89 14.55
C THR A 5 4.21 -3.91 13.83
N HIS A 6 2.95 -3.54 13.60
CA HIS A 6 2.00 -4.30 12.80
C HIS A 6 1.88 -3.65 11.42
N ILE A 7 2.13 -4.43 10.38
CA ILE A 7 1.91 -4.03 9.00
C ILE A 7 0.57 -4.57 8.55
N ILE A 8 -0.35 -3.67 8.20
CA ILE A 8 -1.55 -4.03 7.46
C ILE A 8 -1.21 -3.89 5.98
N TYR A 9 -1.08 -5.03 5.30
CA TYR A 9 -0.72 -5.09 3.89
C TYR A 9 -1.98 -5.14 3.01
N VAL A 10 -2.08 -4.22 2.06
CA VAL A 10 -3.17 -4.12 1.08
C VAL A 10 -2.62 -4.48 -0.30
N PRO A 11 -2.99 -5.64 -0.87
CA PRO A 11 -2.47 -6.12 -2.14
C PRO A 11 -3.01 -5.33 -3.33
N GLY A 12 -2.23 -5.35 -4.40
CA GLY A 12 -2.62 -4.83 -5.71
C GLY A 12 -3.57 -5.76 -6.46
N LEU A 13 -3.83 -5.42 -7.73
CA LEU A 13 -4.60 -6.27 -8.63
C LEU A 13 -3.94 -7.66 -8.79
N GLY A 14 -4.74 -8.63 -9.23
CA GLY A 14 -4.29 -10.01 -9.43
C GLY A 14 -4.42 -10.83 -8.15
N ASP A 15 -5.66 -10.99 -7.67
CA ASP A 15 -5.98 -11.72 -6.43
C ASP A 15 -5.47 -13.18 -6.45
N ARG A 16 -5.29 -13.76 -7.64
CA ARG A 16 -4.67 -15.10 -7.81
C ARG A 16 -3.26 -15.22 -7.23
N TYR A 17 -2.55 -14.10 -7.04
CA TYR A 17 -1.20 -14.08 -6.46
C TYR A 17 -1.20 -13.94 -4.94
N ASP A 18 -2.37 -13.82 -4.30
CA ASP A 18 -2.49 -13.68 -2.86
C ASP A 18 -1.83 -14.80 -2.04
N PRO A 19 -1.89 -16.09 -2.44
CA PRO A 19 -1.14 -17.13 -1.74
C PRO A 19 0.37 -16.89 -1.73
N LEU A 20 0.93 -16.46 -2.87
CA LEU A 20 2.35 -16.11 -2.98
C LEU A 20 2.68 -14.89 -2.12
N ARG A 21 1.87 -13.84 -2.17
CA ARG A 21 2.03 -12.65 -1.32
C ARG A 21 2.04 -13.04 0.15
N ARG A 22 1.08 -13.86 0.61
CA ARG A 22 1.03 -14.35 2.00
C ARG A 22 2.29 -15.11 2.39
N ALA A 23 2.80 -15.98 1.52
CA ALA A 23 4.03 -16.72 1.78
C ALA A 23 5.25 -15.78 1.96
N CYS A 24 5.40 -14.80 1.06
CA CYS A 24 6.50 -13.81 1.19
C CYS A 24 6.35 -12.93 2.44
N LEU A 25 5.13 -12.44 2.73
CA LEU A 25 4.85 -11.60 3.90
C LEU A 25 5.01 -12.37 5.21
N TRP A 26 4.78 -13.69 5.21
CA TRP A 26 5.04 -14.51 6.39
C TRP A 26 6.54 -14.47 6.78
N LEU A 27 7.44 -14.47 5.80
CA LEU A 27 8.89 -14.34 6.04
C LEU A 27 9.26 -13.00 6.68
N TRP A 28 8.45 -11.94 6.52
CA TRP A 28 8.71 -10.65 7.16
C TRP A 28 8.64 -10.71 8.69
N ARG A 29 8.00 -11.74 9.26
CA ARG A 29 8.01 -12.01 10.70
C ARG A 29 9.43 -12.22 11.24
N LEU A 30 10.32 -12.81 10.43
CA LEU A 30 11.73 -12.97 10.77
C LEU A 30 12.46 -11.63 10.90
N TYR A 31 11.91 -10.54 10.35
CA TYR A 31 12.45 -9.19 10.44
C TYR A 31 11.81 -8.36 11.57
N GLY A 32 11.06 -9.00 12.47
CA GLY A 32 10.55 -8.41 13.70
C GLY A 32 9.31 -7.54 13.51
N VAL A 33 8.49 -7.81 12.48
CA VAL A 33 7.17 -7.18 12.28
C VAL A 33 6.07 -8.24 12.29
N ARG A 34 4.86 -7.86 12.71
CA ARG A 34 3.66 -8.64 12.42
C ARG A 34 3.08 -8.15 11.11
N VAL A 35 2.54 -9.04 10.29
CA VAL A 35 1.93 -8.67 9.02
C VAL A 35 0.58 -9.36 8.90
N THR A 36 -0.45 -8.57 8.61
CA THR A 36 -1.76 -9.08 8.21
C THR A 36 -2.09 -8.55 6.83
N MET A 37 -2.32 -9.46 5.88
CA MET A 37 -2.77 -9.10 4.54
C MET A 37 -4.29 -9.08 4.49
N VAL A 38 -4.86 -7.94 4.09
CA VAL A 38 -6.30 -7.78 3.85
C VAL A 38 -6.56 -8.02 2.35
N PRO A 39 -7.10 -9.18 1.95
CA PRO A 39 -7.27 -9.50 0.53
C PRO A 39 -8.32 -8.57 -0.10
N MET A 40 -7.99 -7.85 -1.15
CA MET A 40 -8.93 -6.88 -1.75
C MET A 40 -9.98 -7.54 -2.63
N GLN A 41 -9.67 -8.67 -3.25
CA GLN A 41 -10.60 -9.37 -4.15
C GLN A 41 -11.11 -8.40 -5.23
N TRP A 42 -10.19 -7.69 -5.88
CA TRP A 42 -10.47 -6.55 -6.76
C TRP A 42 -11.41 -6.88 -7.92
N THR A 43 -11.39 -8.13 -8.39
CA THR A 43 -12.24 -8.60 -9.49
C THR A 43 -13.62 -9.06 -9.05
N ARG A 44 -13.90 -9.13 -7.73
CA ARG A 44 -15.22 -9.50 -7.22
C ARG A 44 -16.15 -8.31 -7.25
N ASP A 45 -17.42 -8.61 -7.47
CA ASP A 45 -18.53 -7.66 -7.39
C ASP A 45 -18.80 -7.31 -5.93
N GLU A 46 -18.02 -6.36 -5.43
CA GLU A 46 -18.09 -5.81 -4.08
C GLU A 46 -17.73 -4.33 -4.18
N GLU A 47 -18.47 -3.49 -3.47
CA GLU A 47 -18.29 -2.04 -3.52
C GLU A 47 -16.97 -1.63 -2.86
N TYR A 48 -16.47 -0.45 -3.22
CA TYR A 48 -15.28 0.11 -2.60
C TYR A 48 -15.43 0.26 -1.08
N VAL A 49 -16.61 0.67 -0.62
CA VAL A 49 -16.90 0.88 0.81
C VAL A 49 -16.69 -0.41 1.60
N ASP A 50 -17.16 -1.54 1.10
CA ASP A 50 -17.00 -2.84 1.76
C ASP A 50 -15.52 -3.26 1.81
N LYS A 51 -14.80 -3.10 0.70
CA LYS A 51 -13.35 -3.39 0.64
C LYS A 51 -12.56 -2.52 1.62
N ARG A 52 -12.91 -1.24 1.71
CA ARG A 52 -12.32 -0.27 2.65
C ARG A 52 -12.64 -0.64 4.10
N MET A 53 -13.90 -0.99 4.39
CA MET A 53 -14.34 -1.41 5.72
C MET A 53 -13.56 -2.63 6.21
N ARG A 54 -13.17 -3.55 5.33
CA ARG A 54 -12.29 -4.68 5.69
C ARG A 54 -10.91 -4.24 6.17
N VAL A 55 -10.34 -3.18 5.58
CA VAL A 55 -9.05 -2.60 6.04
C VAL A 55 -9.24 -1.89 7.39
N GLU A 56 -10.31 -1.12 7.53
CA GLU A 56 -10.61 -0.37 8.75
C GLU A 56 -10.95 -1.29 9.93
N LYS A 57 -11.66 -2.39 9.68
CA LYS A 57 -11.91 -3.44 10.68
C LYS A 57 -10.59 -4.05 11.17
N MET A 58 -9.68 -4.37 10.25
CA MET A 58 -8.36 -4.87 10.63
C MET A 58 -7.58 -3.84 11.46
N LEU A 59 -7.66 -2.56 11.12
CA LEU A 59 -7.04 -1.48 11.91
C LEU A 59 -7.60 -1.42 13.34
N ALA A 60 -8.92 -1.57 13.50
CA ALA A 60 -9.56 -1.61 14.82
C ALA A 60 -9.12 -2.82 15.67
N GLU A 61 -8.90 -3.99 15.04
CA GLU A 61 -8.44 -5.21 15.72
C GLU A 61 -7.01 -5.09 16.28
N VAL A 62 -6.17 -4.19 15.73
CA VAL A 62 -4.76 -4.03 16.12
C VAL A 62 -4.44 -2.66 16.73
N VAL A 63 -5.44 -1.93 17.23
CA VAL A 63 -5.32 -0.55 17.73
C VAL A 63 -4.31 -0.37 18.88
N SER A 64 -4.01 -1.43 19.63
CA SER A 64 -3.03 -1.42 20.72
C SER A 64 -1.56 -1.49 20.23
N GLU A 65 -1.35 -1.83 18.95
CA GLU A 65 -0.03 -1.98 18.32
C GLU A 65 0.44 -0.68 17.62
N ARG A 66 1.69 -0.65 17.15
CA ARG A 66 2.14 0.42 16.24
C ARG A 66 1.79 0.00 14.81
N VAL A 67 0.76 0.60 14.23
CA VAL A 67 0.27 0.19 12.90
C VAL A 67 0.91 1.00 11.78
N VAL A 68 1.35 0.31 10.72
CA VAL A 68 1.80 0.90 9.46
C VAL A 68 1.00 0.28 8.31
N LEU A 69 0.43 1.11 7.46
CA LEU A 69 -0.26 0.65 6.24
C LEU A 69 0.76 0.44 5.12
N VAL A 70 0.71 -0.70 4.44
CA VAL A 70 1.54 -0.98 3.27
C VAL A 70 0.65 -1.33 2.09
N GLY A 71 0.62 -0.49 1.05
CA GLY A 71 -0.16 -0.74 -0.17
C GLY A 71 0.71 -1.12 -1.36
N GLU A 72 0.40 -2.20 -2.06
CA GLU A 72 1.14 -2.61 -3.27
C GLU A 72 0.34 -2.28 -4.53
N SER A 73 0.98 -1.64 -5.52
CA SER A 73 0.33 -1.34 -6.80
C SER A 73 -1.04 -0.66 -6.58
N ALA A 74 -2.14 -1.23 -7.08
CA ALA A 74 -3.51 -0.75 -6.80
C ALA A 74 -3.90 -0.69 -5.31
N GLY A 75 -3.33 -1.54 -4.46
CA GLY A 75 -3.49 -1.44 -3.01
C GLY A 75 -2.89 -0.17 -2.41
N GLY A 76 -2.01 0.52 -3.14
CA GLY A 76 -1.49 1.83 -2.79
C GLY A 76 -2.58 2.89 -2.63
N SER A 77 -3.56 2.94 -3.54
CA SER A 77 -4.66 3.91 -3.46
C SER A 77 -5.55 3.66 -2.24
N MET A 78 -5.84 2.40 -1.91
CA MET A 78 -6.61 2.02 -0.73
C MET A 78 -5.83 2.31 0.57
N ALA A 79 -4.55 1.95 0.64
CA ALA A 79 -3.72 2.23 1.81
C ALA A 79 -3.59 3.74 2.06
N LEU A 80 -3.44 4.54 1.00
CA LEU A 80 -3.39 6.00 1.08
C LEU A 80 -4.72 6.60 1.54
N SER A 81 -5.85 6.15 1.01
CA SER A 81 -7.16 6.68 1.40
C SER A 81 -7.50 6.36 2.86
N VAL A 82 -7.21 5.14 3.32
CA VAL A 82 -7.39 4.75 4.73
C VAL A 82 -6.43 5.52 5.63
N TYR A 83 -5.17 5.67 5.22
CA TYR A 83 -4.19 6.44 5.99
C TYR A 83 -4.65 7.88 6.23
N ALA A 84 -5.18 8.55 5.20
CA ALA A 84 -5.58 9.95 5.29
C ALA A 84 -6.68 10.22 6.31
N THR A 85 -7.60 9.26 6.53
CA THR A 85 -8.66 9.40 7.55
C THR A 85 -8.28 8.84 8.91
N HIS A 86 -7.11 8.21 9.05
CA HIS A 86 -6.67 7.52 10.28
C HIS A 86 -5.28 7.94 10.75
N THR A 87 -4.82 9.15 10.38
CA THR A 87 -3.49 9.65 10.73
C THR A 87 -3.23 9.82 12.23
N ASN A 88 -4.27 9.80 13.06
CA ASN A 88 -4.22 9.83 14.52
C ASN A 88 -3.89 8.45 15.14
N VAL A 89 -4.18 7.35 14.44
CA VAL A 89 -3.97 5.98 14.94
C VAL A 89 -2.91 5.20 14.15
N VAL A 90 -2.72 5.51 12.87
CA VAL A 90 -1.69 4.90 12.01
C VAL A 90 -0.38 5.69 12.12
N ALA A 91 0.73 5.00 12.39
CA ALA A 91 2.05 5.61 12.53
C ALA A 91 2.56 6.24 11.23
N GLY A 92 2.27 5.60 10.11
CA GLY A 92 2.58 6.07 8.76
C GLY A 92 2.08 5.08 7.71
N ALA A 93 2.28 5.43 6.44
CA ALA A 93 1.94 4.55 5.33
C ALA A 93 3.11 4.42 4.36
N MET A 94 3.16 3.30 3.67
CA MET A 94 4.17 3.03 2.67
C MET A 94 3.52 2.35 1.47
N THR A 95 4.04 2.58 0.27
CA THR A 95 3.57 1.88 -0.92
C THR A 95 4.69 1.21 -1.69
N LEU A 96 4.40 0.04 -2.25
CA LEU A 96 5.30 -0.76 -3.08
C LEU A 96 4.84 -0.65 -4.53
N CYS A 97 5.54 0.17 -5.34
CA CYS A 97 5.11 0.51 -6.70
C CYS A 97 3.65 1.00 -6.76
N GLY A 98 3.22 1.78 -5.75
CA GLY A 98 1.81 2.11 -5.53
C GLY A 98 1.23 3.02 -6.60
N LYS A 99 0.00 2.73 -7.04
CA LYS A 99 -0.76 3.63 -7.89
C LYS A 99 -1.50 4.63 -6.98
N ASN A 100 -0.85 5.77 -6.69
CA ASN A 100 -1.29 6.69 -5.63
C ASN A 100 -1.96 7.96 -6.18
N THR A 101 -1.68 8.31 -7.44
CA THR A 101 -2.21 9.50 -8.12
C THR A 101 -2.55 9.20 -9.58
N ARG A 102 -3.12 10.18 -10.28
CA ARG A 102 -3.44 10.12 -11.71
C ARG A 102 -4.44 9.00 -12.01
N SER A 103 -5.62 9.08 -11.40
CA SER A 103 -6.73 8.16 -11.65
C SER A 103 -7.15 8.15 -13.11
N ASP A 104 -6.93 9.25 -13.82
CA ASP A 104 -7.18 9.43 -15.25
C ASP A 104 -6.27 8.57 -16.16
N ASN A 105 -5.11 8.14 -15.66
CA ASN A 105 -4.11 7.42 -16.47
C ASN A 105 -4.29 5.88 -16.46
N VAL A 106 -5.26 5.36 -15.70
CA VAL A 106 -5.54 3.92 -15.68
C VAL A 106 -6.40 3.55 -16.89
N ALA A 107 -6.00 2.51 -17.63
CA ALA A 107 -6.72 2.06 -18.80
C ALA A 107 -8.20 1.73 -18.48
N PRO A 108 -9.19 2.19 -19.27
CA PRO A 108 -10.62 1.98 -18.99
C PRO A 108 -11.00 0.51 -18.78
N ARG A 109 -10.37 -0.41 -19.53
CA ARG A 109 -10.55 -1.86 -19.38
C ARG A 109 -10.18 -2.40 -17.99
N ILE A 110 -9.25 -1.76 -17.29
CA ILE A 110 -8.86 -2.15 -15.94
C ILE A 110 -9.96 -1.76 -14.96
N TYR A 111 -10.51 -0.54 -15.09
CA TYR A 111 -11.64 -0.09 -14.26
C TYR A 111 -12.91 -0.88 -14.53
N ALA A 112 -13.22 -1.18 -15.80
CA ALA A 112 -14.38 -2.00 -16.14
C ALA A 112 -14.35 -3.39 -15.45
N ARG A 113 -13.15 -3.96 -15.25
CA ARG A 113 -12.96 -5.24 -14.56
C ARG A 113 -12.82 -5.13 -13.04
N ASN A 114 -12.54 -3.94 -12.53
CA ASN A 114 -12.26 -3.68 -11.11
C ASN A 114 -12.90 -2.34 -10.72
N PRO A 115 -14.24 -2.24 -10.66
CA PRO A 115 -14.94 -0.98 -10.47
C PRO A 115 -14.55 -0.30 -9.15
N ALA A 116 -14.41 -1.07 -8.07
CA ALA A 116 -13.96 -0.56 -6.77
C ALA A 116 -12.55 0.03 -6.79
N PHE A 117 -11.69 -0.38 -7.74
CA PHE A 117 -10.37 0.22 -7.91
C PHE A 117 -10.46 1.65 -8.46
N ARG A 118 -11.43 1.92 -9.36
CA ARG A 118 -11.67 3.29 -9.85
C ARG A 118 -12.02 4.23 -8.71
N GLU A 119 -12.93 3.80 -7.84
CA GLU A 119 -13.31 4.60 -6.69
C GLU A 119 -12.15 4.76 -5.70
N SER A 120 -11.40 3.69 -5.43
CA SER A 120 -10.20 3.77 -4.60
C SER A 120 -9.20 4.81 -5.12
N MET A 121 -8.99 4.89 -6.44
CA MET A 121 -8.14 5.90 -7.06
C MET A 121 -8.67 7.34 -6.87
N LEU A 122 -9.97 7.56 -7.05
CA LEU A 122 -10.59 8.87 -6.84
C LEU A 122 -10.46 9.32 -5.37
N GLN A 123 -10.64 8.38 -4.43
CA GLN A 123 -10.48 8.63 -3.00
C GLN A 123 -9.03 8.92 -2.63
N ALA A 124 -8.07 8.21 -3.24
CA ALA A 124 -6.64 8.48 -3.06
C ALA A 124 -6.27 9.90 -3.52
N GLU A 125 -6.74 10.35 -4.69
CA GLU A 125 -6.47 11.71 -5.16
C GLU A 125 -7.06 12.79 -4.24
N SER A 126 -8.28 12.57 -3.73
CA SER A 126 -8.87 13.44 -2.73
C SER A 126 -8.05 13.47 -1.44
N SER A 127 -7.58 12.30 -1.01
CA SER A 127 -6.76 12.13 0.18
C SER A 127 -5.42 12.85 0.10
N VAL A 128 -4.75 12.85 -1.05
CA VAL A 128 -3.51 13.61 -1.26
C VAL A 128 -3.70 15.10 -0.98
N ARG A 129 -4.84 15.66 -1.39
CA ARG A 129 -5.18 17.07 -1.16
C ARG A 129 -5.51 17.37 0.30
N ALA A 130 -6.11 16.41 1.01
CA ALA A 130 -6.51 16.55 2.41
C ALA A 130 -5.34 16.39 3.41
N LEU A 131 -4.31 15.62 3.07
CA LEU A 131 -3.15 15.41 3.93
C LEU A 131 -2.34 16.70 4.11
N SER A 132 -2.04 17.07 5.35
CA SER A 132 -1.07 18.12 5.67
C SER A 132 0.37 17.71 5.31
N LYS A 133 1.28 18.69 5.22
CA LYS A 133 2.70 18.45 4.96
C LYS A 133 3.33 17.47 5.97
N VAL A 134 2.97 17.59 7.25
CA VAL A 134 3.47 16.70 8.31
C VAL A 134 3.02 15.26 8.10
N GLN A 135 1.76 15.06 7.71
CA GLN A 135 1.24 13.72 7.42
C GLN A 135 1.86 13.14 6.14
N ARG A 136 2.01 13.95 5.08
CA ARG A 136 2.70 13.51 3.85
C ARG A 136 4.16 13.11 4.12
N GLY A 137 4.83 13.77 5.06
CA GLY A 137 6.17 13.40 5.53
C GLY A 137 6.25 12.02 6.22
N LYS A 138 5.11 11.42 6.61
CA LYS A 138 5.02 10.04 7.14
C LYS A 138 4.54 9.02 6.08
N PHE A 139 4.46 9.43 4.82
CA PHE A 139 4.17 8.56 3.69
C PHE A 139 5.48 8.23 2.96
N VAL A 140 5.72 6.94 2.69
CA VAL A 140 6.89 6.47 1.94
C VAL A 140 6.46 5.82 0.62
N SER A 141 6.97 6.33 -0.50
CA SER A 141 6.85 5.65 -1.79
C SER A 141 8.09 4.81 -2.04
N VAL A 142 7.95 3.49 -2.05
CA VAL A 142 9.00 2.55 -2.45
C VAL A 142 8.87 2.27 -3.94
N VAL A 143 9.89 2.67 -4.68
CA VAL A 143 9.85 2.72 -6.14
C VAL A 143 11.04 2.00 -6.75
N PRO A 144 10.88 1.37 -7.93
CA PRO A 144 12.01 0.88 -8.70
C PRO A 144 12.73 2.02 -9.41
N LEU A 145 13.83 1.71 -10.10
CA LEU A 145 14.49 2.65 -11.01
C LEU A 145 13.58 2.99 -12.19
N TYR A 146 12.84 2.00 -12.68
CA TYR A 146 11.92 2.15 -13.80
C TYR A 146 10.74 1.19 -13.67
N ASP A 147 9.54 1.69 -13.96
CA ASP A 147 8.29 0.93 -13.95
C ASP A 147 7.43 1.34 -15.16
N PRO A 148 7.23 0.45 -16.15
CA PRO A 148 6.41 0.75 -17.32
C PRO A 148 4.91 0.67 -17.06
N THR A 149 4.47 0.06 -15.95
CA THR A 149 3.06 -0.14 -15.63
C THR A 149 2.53 0.99 -14.77
N VAL A 150 3.29 1.35 -13.74
CA VAL A 150 2.99 2.48 -12.85
C VAL A 150 4.22 3.38 -12.81
N PRO A 151 4.30 4.39 -13.71
CA PRO A 151 5.43 5.30 -13.75
C PRO A 151 5.73 5.88 -12.37
N VAL A 152 7.02 5.96 -12.01
CA VAL A 152 7.48 6.39 -10.67
C VAL A 152 6.84 7.70 -10.24
N GLN A 153 6.64 8.64 -11.15
CA GLN A 153 6.02 9.94 -10.87
C GLN A 153 4.58 9.80 -10.36
N GLN A 154 3.85 8.76 -10.77
CA GLN A 154 2.47 8.50 -10.36
C GLN A 154 2.38 7.80 -9.00
N THR A 155 3.48 7.23 -8.52
CA THR A 155 3.55 6.67 -7.17
C THR A 155 3.81 7.75 -6.13
N LEU A 156 4.42 8.87 -6.51
CA LEU A 156 4.79 9.93 -5.57
C LEU A 156 3.59 10.83 -5.25
N ILE A 157 3.51 11.25 -3.98
CA ILE A 157 2.65 12.35 -3.53
C ILE A 157 3.54 13.52 -3.08
N PRO A 158 3.05 14.77 -3.08
CA PRO A 158 3.85 15.92 -2.66
C PRO A 158 4.43 15.75 -1.25
N ASP A 159 5.67 16.19 -1.03
CA ASP A 159 6.39 16.13 0.26
C ASP A 159 6.55 14.72 0.88
N CYS A 160 6.22 13.64 0.14
CA CYS A 160 6.44 12.30 0.66
C CYS A 160 7.92 11.90 0.65
N GLN A 161 8.22 10.89 1.44
CA GLN A 161 9.53 10.27 1.43
C GLN A 161 9.62 9.29 0.26
N LYS A 162 10.73 9.32 -0.49
CA LYS A 162 11.00 8.38 -1.57
C LYS A 162 12.07 7.38 -1.16
N MET A 163 11.84 6.09 -1.40
CA MET A 163 12.85 5.03 -1.28
C MET A 163 12.98 4.34 -2.63
N THR A 164 14.13 4.47 -3.29
CA THR A 164 14.37 3.87 -4.61
C THR A 164 15.18 2.58 -4.46
N LEU A 165 14.75 1.51 -5.11
CA LEU A 165 15.41 0.21 -5.12
C LEU A 165 15.97 -0.10 -6.51
N LEU A 166 17.07 -0.86 -6.57
CA LEU A 166 17.73 -1.28 -7.81
C LEU A 166 16.95 -2.43 -8.47
N ALA A 167 15.77 -2.11 -8.98
CA ALA A 167 14.91 -3.01 -9.71
C ALA A 167 14.31 -2.29 -10.93
N VAL A 168 13.92 -3.06 -11.95
CA VAL A 168 13.32 -2.58 -13.19
C VAL A 168 12.10 -3.43 -13.51
N GLY A 169 10.99 -2.78 -13.88
CA GLY A 169 9.73 -3.42 -14.22
C GLY A 169 8.82 -3.63 -13.01
N HIS A 170 7.51 -3.57 -13.22
CA HIS A 170 6.53 -3.57 -12.13
C HIS A 170 6.54 -4.86 -11.28
N LEU A 171 6.26 -6.00 -11.92
CA LEU A 171 6.07 -7.27 -11.22
C LEU A 171 7.37 -7.75 -10.56
N LEU A 172 8.50 -7.66 -11.27
CA LEU A 172 9.80 -8.05 -10.73
C LEU A 172 10.19 -7.18 -9.53
N SER A 173 9.90 -5.88 -9.58
CA SER A 173 10.16 -4.97 -8.46
C SER A 173 9.30 -5.28 -7.25
N ILE A 174 8.00 -5.59 -7.44
CA ILE A 174 7.12 -6.02 -6.34
C ILE A 174 7.64 -7.32 -5.72
N LEU A 175 7.98 -8.33 -6.52
CA LEU A 175 8.52 -9.59 -6.01
C LEU A 175 9.83 -9.38 -5.24
N ALA A 176 10.74 -8.55 -5.77
CA ALA A 176 11.97 -8.19 -5.09
C ALA A 176 11.69 -7.44 -3.77
N MET A 177 10.72 -6.52 -3.73
CA MET A 177 10.29 -5.81 -2.51
C MET A 177 9.72 -6.76 -1.45
N LEU A 178 8.97 -7.78 -1.88
CA LEU A 178 8.38 -8.79 -0.99
C LEU A 178 9.41 -9.80 -0.48
N THR A 179 10.50 -10.04 -1.22
CA THR A 179 11.49 -11.09 -0.91
C THR A 179 12.85 -10.49 -0.53
N ILE A 180 13.69 -10.22 -1.54
CA ILE A 180 15.09 -9.78 -1.41
C ILE A 180 15.22 -8.50 -0.59
N TYR A 181 14.36 -7.52 -0.85
CA TYR A 181 14.33 -6.24 -0.14
C TYR A 181 13.38 -6.23 1.07
N GLY A 182 12.76 -7.37 1.41
CA GLY A 182 11.91 -7.50 2.60
C GLY A 182 12.55 -6.97 3.89
N PRO A 183 13.83 -7.27 4.20
CA PRO A 183 14.51 -6.69 5.37
C PRO A 183 14.58 -5.15 5.34
N LEU A 184 14.82 -4.57 4.17
CA LEU A 184 14.91 -3.12 3.99
C LEU A 184 13.54 -2.45 4.12
N VAL A 185 12.52 -3.01 3.47
CA VAL A 185 11.13 -2.52 3.54
C VAL A 185 10.61 -2.58 4.97
N THR A 186 10.79 -3.71 5.67
CA THR A 186 10.35 -3.85 7.07
C THR A 186 11.13 -2.96 8.03
N ARG A 187 12.45 -2.79 7.82
CA ARG A 187 13.25 -1.82 8.59
C ARG A 187 12.74 -0.40 8.39
N ARG A 188 12.31 -0.05 7.18
CA ARG A 188 11.73 1.26 6.89
C ARG A 188 10.37 1.44 7.55
N ALA A 189 9.49 0.44 7.47
CA ALA A 189 8.19 0.45 8.14
C ALA A 189 8.31 0.72 9.64
N LYS A 190 9.25 0.06 10.32
CA LYS A 190 9.50 0.25 11.78
C LYS A 190 9.95 1.67 12.17
N LYS A 191 10.40 2.48 11.21
CA LYS A 191 10.90 3.85 11.42
C LYS A 191 9.90 4.95 11.02
N LEU A 192 8.77 4.59 10.42
CA LEU A 192 7.61 5.49 10.28
C LEU A 192 6.94 5.59 11.63
#